data_AF-X6D366-F1
#
_entry.id   AF-X6D366-F1
#
_cell.length_a   1.000
_cell.length_b   1.000
_cell.length_c   1.000
_cell.angle_alpha   90.00
_cell.angle_beta   90.00
_cell.angle_gamma   90.00
#
_symmetry.space_group_name_H-M   'P 1'
#
loop_
_entity.id
_entity.type
_entity.pdbx_description
1 polymer ?
#
loop_
_entity_poly.entity_id
_entity_poly.type
_entity_poly.pdbx_seq_one_letter_code
_entity_poly.pdbx_strand_id
1 'polypeptide(L)' 'MNRETEISQALGMRVADLKAKMQEARITKGEMKTFQKVAAMMEDREGRIQGDDLIAASFVSDLNSQNPE' A
#
# COMPACT_ATOMS: atom_id res chain seq x y z
N MET A 1 3.39 6.35 -32.55
CA MET A 1 2.75 5.68 -31.40
C MET A 1 3.08 6.47 -30.15
N ASN A 2 2.08 6.78 -29.34
CA ASN A 2 2.16 7.77 -28.26
C ASN A 2 2.54 7.05 -26.95
N ARG A 3 3.72 7.31 -26.40
CA ARG A 3 4.23 6.70 -25.15
C ARG A 3 3.26 6.81 -23.97
N GLU A 4 2.50 7.89 -23.91
CA GLU A 4 1.51 8.15 -22.86
C GLU A 4 0.37 7.12 -22.88
N THR A 5 -0.03 6.68 -24.07
CA THR A 5 -1.08 5.67 -24.23
C THR A 5 -0.58 4.28 -23.82
N GLU A 6 0.70 3.98 -24.07
CA GLU A 6 1.35 2.73 -23.66
C GLU A 6 1.55 2.68 -22.13
N ILE A 7 1.95 3.78 -21.50
CA ILE A 7 2.06 3.90 -20.03
C ILE A 7 0.69 3.74 -19.37
N SER A 8 -0.36 4.33 -19.95
CA SER A 8 -1.73 4.21 -19.45
C SER A 8 -2.24 2.76 -19.51
N GLN A 9 -1.94 2.02 -20.59
CA GLN A 9 -2.27 0.60 -20.69
C GLN A 9 -1.48 -0.26 -19.71
N ALA A 10 -0.17 0.00 -19.56
CA ALA A 10 0.68 -0.70 -18.59
C ALA A 10 0.21 -0.45 -17.14
N LEU A 11 -0.20 0.77 -16.83
CA LEU A 11 -0.79 1.12 -15.53
C LEU A 11 -2.12 0.39 -15.34
N GLY A 12 -2.99 0.36 -16.36
CA GLY A 12 -4.25 -0.38 -16.33
C GLY A 12 -4.07 -1.87 -16.03
N MET A 13 -3.08 -2.53 -16.67
CA MET A 13 -2.75 -3.93 -16.39
C MET A 13 -2.25 -4.13 -14.95
N ARG A 14 -1.38 -3.25 -14.45
CA ARG A 14 -0.88 -3.32 -13.06
C ARG A 14 -2.01 -3.16 -12.04
N VAL A 15 -2.96 -2.25 -12.29
CA VAL A 15 -4.12 -2.05 -11.42
C VAL A 15 -5.02 -3.28 -11.44
N ALA A 16 -5.25 -3.90 -12.61
CA ALA A 16 -6.04 -5.11 -12.71
C ALA A 16 -5.40 -6.30 -11.97
N ASP A 17 -4.10 -6.52 -12.15
CA ASP A 17 -3.33 -7.56 -11.45
C ASP A 17 -3.34 -7.34 -9.92
N LEU A 18 -3.11 -6.10 -9.46
CA LEU A 18 -3.19 -5.78 -8.04
C LEU A 18 -4.58 -6.04 -7.47
N LYS A 19 -5.64 -5.67 -8.20
CA LYS A 19 -7.03 -5.93 -7.79
C LYS A 19 -7.32 -7.42 -7.68
N ALA A 20 -6.83 -8.24 -8.60
CA ALA A 20 -6.99 -9.69 -8.55
C ALA A 20 -6.30 -10.29 -7.31
N LYS A 21 -5.06 -9.88 -7.03
CA LYS A 21 -4.31 -10.30 -5.83
C LYS A 21 -5.01 -9.88 -4.53
N MET A 22 -5.54 -8.67 -4.47
CA MET A 22 -6.33 -8.20 -3.33
C MET A 22 -7.58 -9.04 -3.10
N GLN A 23 -8.29 -9.42 -4.17
CA GLN A 23 -9.47 -10.27 -4.08
C GLN A 23 -9.13 -11.67 -3.58
N GLU A 24 -8.04 -12.26 -4.08
CA GLU A 24 -7.53 -13.56 -3.64
C GLU A 24 -7.15 -13.54 -2.14
N ALA A 25 -6.45 -12.50 -1.70
CA ALA A 25 -6.07 -12.29 -0.30
C ALA A 25 -7.23 -11.81 0.60
N ARG A 26 -8.45 -11.66 0.07
CA ARG A 26 -9.63 -11.11 0.77
C ARG A 26 -9.42 -9.74 1.40
N ILE A 27 -8.49 -8.94 0.84
CA ILE A 27 -8.23 -7.58 1.29
C ILE A 27 -9.43 -6.71 0.94
N THR A 28 -10.07 -6.19 1.98
CA THR A 28 -11.22 -5.31 1.89
C THR A 28 -10.81 -3.89 1.54
N LYS A 29 -11.79 -3.10 1.07
CA LYS A 29 -11.64 -1.66 0.87
C LYS A 29 -11.26 -0.93 2.18
N GLY A 30 -11.70 -1.45 3.33
CA GLY A 30 -11.39 -0.88 4.65
C GLY A 30 -9.92 -1.05 5.02
N GLU A 31 -9.36 -2.24 4.80
CA GLU A 31 -7.94 -2.53 5.02
C GLU A 31 -7.06 -1.69 4.09
N MET A 32 -7.43 -1.59 2.80
CA MET A 32 -6.68 -0.75 1.86
C MET A 32 -6.73 0.75 2.23
N LYS A 33 -7.86 1.25 2.73
CA LYS A 33 -7.95 2.63 3.25
C LYS A 33 -7.07 2.83 4.48
N THR A 34 -6.98 1.84 5.36
CA THR A 34 -6.11 1.89 6.53
C THR A 34 -4.65 1.92 6.11
N PHE A 35 -4.27 1.05 5.18
CA PHE A 35 -2.94 1.05 4.57
C PHE A 35 -2.60 2.41 3.96
N GLN A 36 -3.51 3.03 3.20
CA GLN A 36 -3.30 4.37 2.62
C GLN A 36 -3.04 5.45 3.68
N LYS A 37 -3.73 5.41 4.82
CA LYS A 37 -3.48 6.37 5.92
C LYS A 37 -2.09 6.20 6.51
N VAL A 38 -1.70 4.94 6.77
CA VAL A 38 -0.38 4.62 7.32
C VAL A 38 0.72 5.01 6.31
N ALA A 39 0.53 4.66 5.04
CA ALA A 39 1.42 5.05 3.95
C ALA A 39 1.59 6.57 3.85
N ALA A 40 0.51 7.35 3.93
CA ALA A 40 0.58 8.82 3.91
C ALA A 40 1.27 9.42 5.15
N MET A 41 1.30 8.71 6.28
CA MET A 41 2.06 9.13 7.47
C MET A 41 3.56 8.81 7.33
N MET A 42 3.89 7.75 6.60
CA MET A 42 5.26 7.29 6.36
C MET A 42 5.88 7.92 5.12
N GLU A 43 5.06 8.49 4.24
CA GLU A 43 5.47 9.22 3.06
C GLU A 43 6.31 10.43 3.50
N ASP A 44 7.60 10.41 3.12
CA ASP A 44 8.41 11.61 3.22
C ASP A 44 7.87 12.68 2.24
N ARG A 45 8.33 13.92 2.40
CA ARG A 45 7.88 15.04 1.54
C ARG A 45 8.19 14.83 0.04
N GLU A 46 8.85 13.75 -0.35
CA GLU A 46 9.18 13.40 -1.73
C GLU A 46 8.30 12.27 -2.31
N GLY A 47 7.31 11.81 -1.56
CA GLY A 47 6.40 10.76 -2.03
C GLY A 47 6.97 9.36 -1.94
N ARG A 48 7.98 9.16 -1.08
CA ARG A 48 8.68 7.89 -0.94
C ARG A 48 8.44 7.34 0.45
N ILE A 49 8.20 6.03 0.51
CA ILE A 49 8.23 5.25 1.75
C ILE A 49 9.53 4.47 1.71
N GLN A 50 10.38 4.63 2.71
CA GLN A 50 11.66 3.93 2.77
C GLN A 50 11.43 2.47 3.22
N GLY A 51 12.33 1.57 2.82
CA GLY A 51 12.28 0.17 3.26
C GLY A 51 12.32 0.04 4.79
N ASP A 52 13.11 0.89 5.44
CA ASP A 52 13.23 0.95 6.89
C ASP A 52 11.92 1.37 7.57
N ASP A 53 11.10 2.21 6.92
CA ASP A 53 9.80 2.60 7.45
C ASP A 53 8.85 1.40 7.51
N LEU A 54 8.87 0.52 6.48
CA LEU A 54 8.06 -0.71 6.48
C LEU A 54 8.48 -1.68 7.60
N ILE A 55 9.78 -1.71 7.92
CA ILE A 55 10.32 -2.48 9.05
C ILE A 55 9.89 -1.83 10.38
N ALA A 56 9.95 -0.51 10.50
CA ALA A 56 9.46 0.20 11.69
C ALA A 56 7.97 -0.04 11.93
N ALA A 57 7.16 -0.09 10.87
CA ALA A 57 5.73 -0.35 10.95
C ALA A 57 5.41 -1.73 11.54
N SER A 58 6.21 -2.76 11.28
CA SER A 58 5.97 -4.09 11.85
C SER A 58 6.14 -4.10 13.37
N PHE A 59 7.10 -3.33 13.91
CA PHE A 59 7.28 -3.22 15.35
C PHE A 59 6.11 -2.50 16.05
N VAL A 60 5.46 -1.54 15.38
CA VAL A 60 4.28 -0.84 15.92
C VAL A 60 3.05 -1.78 15.99
N SER A 61 2.88 -2.64 14.99
CA SER A 61 1.80 -3.65 15.01
C SER A 61 1.96 -4.64 16.16
N ASP A 62 3.18 -5.04 16.48
CA ASP A 62 3.46 -5.96 17.59
C ASP A 62 3.20 -5.30 18.95
N LEU A 63 3.50 -4.01 19.12
CA LEU A 63 3.27 -3.26 20.35
C LEU A 63 1.79 -3.03 20.66
N ASN A 64 0.97 -2.75 19.64
CA ASN A 64 -0.47 -2.57 19.81
C ASN A 64 -1.20 -3.89 20.15
N SER A 65 -0.55 -5.03 19.95
CA SER A 65 -1.09 -6.35 20.34
C SER A 65 -0.83 -6.69 21.82
N GLN A 66 -0.07 -5.86 22.56
CA GLN A 66 0.33 -6.13 23.95
C GLN A 66 -0.35 -5.25 25.01
N ASN A 67 -1.31 -4.39 24.65
CA ASN A 67 -2.05 -3.57 25.62
C ASN A 67 -3.54 -3.97 25.66
N PRO A 68 -3.96 -4.81 26.62
CA PRO A 68 -5.36 -4.88 27.00
C PRO A 68 -5.67 -3.68 27.92
N GLU A 69 -6.41 -2.69 27.41
CA GLU A 69 -7.22 -1.80 28.28
C GLU A 69 -8.53 -2.50 28.68
#